data_AF-A0A974UJ66-F1
#
_entry.id   AF-A0A974UJ66-F1
#
_cell.length_a   1.000
_cell.length_b   1.000
_cell.length_c   1.000
_cell.angle_alpha   90.00
_cell.angle_beta   90.00
_cell.angle_gamma   90.00
#
_symmetry.space_group_name_H-M   'P 1'
#
loop_
_entity.id
_entity.type
_entity.pdbx_description
1 polymer ?
#
loop_
_entity_poly.entity_id
_entity_poly.type
_entity_poly.pdbx_seq_one_letter_code
_entity_poly.pdbx_strand_id
1 'polypeptide(L)'
;MTKKTTNWLEQWNGLVKRHIFTLRILKYFFLLGAMIIIFTALNMSFMQESLTLSTPYLKDYYLSHFLQDTGAMNSVTAIYLDYRIFDSIFEAGILLIAVTGIIFIAGSDKGGHYEKF
;
A
#
# COMPACT_ATOMS: atom_id res chain seq x y z
N MET A 1 48.88 -37.52 10.84
CA MET A 1 48.62 -36.90 9.53
C MET A 1 47.56 -37.73 8.80
N THR A 2 46.28 -37.37 8.93
CA THR A 2 45.18 -38.06 8.23
C THR A 2 44.66 -37.14 7.13
N LYS A 3 44.92 -37.50 5.86
CA LYS A 3 44.42 -36.75 4.71
C LYS A 3 42.90 -36.92 4.64
N LYS A 4 42.18 -35.83 4.89
CA LYS A 4 40.72 -35.74 4.74
C LYS A 4 40.38 -35.89 3.26
N THR A 5 39.91 -37.07 2.86
CA THR A 5 39.38 -37.32 1.53
C THR A 5 38.01 -36.68 1.45
N THR A 6 37.95 -35.40 1.05
CA THR A 6 36.69 -34.77 0.70
C THR A 6 36.14 -35.46 -0.54
N ASN A 7 35.04 -36.20 -0.36
CA ASN A 7 34.33 -36.84 -1.47
C ASN A 7 34.00 -35.77 -2.53
N TRP A 8 34.46 -35.99 -3.76
CA TRP A 8 34.31 -35.05 -4.87
C TRP A 8 32.84 -34.66 -5.13
N LEU A 9 31.91 -35.55 -4.78
CA LEU A 9 30.46 -35.34 -4.83
C LEU A 9 29.97 -34.22 -3.89
N GLU A 10 30.52 -34.08 -2.69
CA GLU A 10 30.14 -32.98 -1.78
C GLU A 10 30.65 -31.64 -2.29
N GLN A 11 31.84 -31.64 -2.89
CA GLN A 11 32.43 -30.45 -3.51
C GLN A 11 31.61 -30.02 -4.74
N TRP A 12 31.14 -30.97 -5.53
CA TRP A 12 30.26 -30.75 -6.69
C TRP A 12 28.90 -30.19 -6.26
N ASN A 13 28.29 -30.76 -5.23
CA ASN A 13 27.02 -30.30 -4.67
C ASN A 13 27.11 -28.87 -4.11
N GLY A 14 28.22 -28.53 -3.45
CA GLY A 14 28.47 -27.17 -2.94
C GLY A 14 28.60 -26.12 -4.04
N LEU A 15 29.28 -26.44 -5.13
CA LEU A 15 29.45 -25.53 -6.27
C LEU A 15 28.16 -25.32 -7.05
N VAL A 16 27.43 -26.40 -7.37
CA VAL A 16 26.13 -26.32 -8.08
C VAL A 16 25.10 -25.54 -7.25
N LYS A 17 25.05 -25.79 -5.94
CA LYS A 17 24.15 -25.06 -5.03
C LYS A 17 24.47 -23.57 -4.98
N ARG A 18 25.75 -23.19 -5.07
CA ARG A 18 26.19 -21.79 -5.16
C ARG A 18 25.72 -21.12 -6.45
N HIS A 19 25.84 -21.81 -7.59
CA HIS A 19 25.39 -21.29 -8.88
C HIS A 19 23.85 -21.16 -8.98
N ILE A 20 23.09 -22.14 -8.47
CA ILE A 20 21.63 -22.06 -8.38
C ILE A 20 21.19 -20.90 -7.48
N PHE A 21 21.88 -20.71 -6.35
CA PHE A 21 21.60 -19.58 -5.45
C PHE A 21 21.85 -18.23 -6.12
N THR A 22 22.96 -18.06 -6.85
CA THR A 22 23.25 -16.82 -7.58
C THR A 22 22.26 -16.54 -8.71
N LEU A 23 21.79 -17.58 -9.43
CA LEU A 23 20.77 -17.39 -10.46
C LEU A 23 19.41 -16.98 -9.87
N ARG A 24 19.06 -17.52 -8.70
CA ARG A 24 17.84 -17.13 -7.97
C ARG A 24 17.90 -15.66 -7.53
N ILE A 25 19.03 -15.23 -6.94
CA ILE A 25 19.18 -13.84 -6.49
C ILE A 25 19.08 -12.85 -7.65
N LEU A 26 19.67 -13.19 -8.81
CA LEU A 26 19.63 -12.35 -10.01
C LEU A 26 18.21 -12.21 -10.56
N LYS A 27 17.42 -13.29 -10.59
CA LYS A 27 16.02 -13.26 -11.01
C LYS A 27 15.17 -12.37 -10.11
N TYR A 28 15.34 -12.45 -8.79
CA TYR A 28 14.58 -11.60 -7.86
C TYR A 28 14.94 -10.13 -7.99
N PHE A 29 16.21 -9.80 -8.21
CA PHE A 29 16.64 -8.43 -8.44
C PHE A 29 16.04 -7.85 -9.73
N PHE A 30 16.01 -8.65 -10.80
CA PHE A 30 15.35 -8.27 -12.05
C PHE A 30 13.84 -8.09 -11.89
N LEU A 31 13.16 -9.00 -11.18
CA LEU A 31 11.72 -8.87 -10.88
C LEU A 31 11.41 -7.63 -10.06
N LEU A 32 12.24 -7.32 -9.06
CA LEU A 32 12.07 -6.15 -8.20
C LEU A 32 12.29 -4.86 -9.02
N GLY A 33 13.32 -4.83 -9.86
CA GLY A 33 13.55 -3.73 -10.80
C GLY A 33 12.37 -3.51 -11.77
N ALA A 34 11.85 -4.59 -12.35
CA ALA A 34 10.66 -4.51 -13.22
C ALA A 34 9.43 -3.97 -12.46
N MET A 35 9.21 -4.41 -11.22
CA MET A 35 8.12 -3.92 -10.38
C MET A 35 8.26 -2.42 -10.09
N ILE A 36 9.48 -1.95 -9.79
CA ILE A 36 9.75 -0.51 -9.57
C ILE A 36 9.47 0.29 -10.85
N ILE A 37 9.92 -0.19 -12.01
CA ILE A 37 9.70 0.50 -13.29
C ILE A 37 8.21 0.59 -13.63
N ILE A 38 7.46 -0.50 -13.42
CA ILE A 38 6.01 -0.51 -13.63
C ILE A 38 5.34 0.46 -12.67
N PHE A 39 5.75 0.44 -11.39
CA PHE A 39 5.21 1.35 -10.38
C PHE A 39 5.47 2.81 -10.74
N THR A 40 6.69 3.18 -11.13
CA THR A 40 7.00 4.57 -11.50
C THR A 40 6.29 4.99 -12.78
N ALA A 41 6.17 4.12 -13.77
CA ALA A 41 5.41 4.40 -14.99
C ALA A 41 3.94 4.69 -14.68
N LEU A 42 3.29 3.88 -13.84
CA LEU A 42 1.91 4.10 -13.40
C LEU A 42 1.75 5.42 -12.64
N ASN A 43 2.68 5.75 -11.74
CA ASN A 43 2.66 7.01 -10.99
C ASN A 43 2.83 8.22 -11.91
N MET A 44 3.72 8.15 -12.91
CA MET A 44 3.93 9.24 -13.87
C MET A 44 2.69 9.47 -14.73
N SER A 45 2.02 8.41 -15.21
CA SER A 45 0.76 8.52 -15.95
C SER A 45 -0.34 9.19 -15.13
N PHE A 46 -0.45 8.85 -13.85
CA PHE A 46 -1.43 9.46 -12.94
C PHE A 46 -1.12 10.94 -12.63
N MET A 47 0.15 11.29 -12.44
CA MET A 47 0.57 12.67 -12.13
C MET A 47 0.39 13.63 -13.32
N GLN A 48 0.59 13.16 -14.54
CA GLN A 48 0.48 13.97 -15.76
C GLN A 48 -0.92 14.59 -15.93
N GLU A 49 -1.97 13.86 -15.55
CA GLU A 49 -3.37 14.31 -15.66
C GLU A 49 -3.73 15.40 -14.63
N SER A 50 -3.07 15.38 -13.46
CA SER A 50 -3.31 16.36 -12.40
C SER A 50 -2.73 17.76 -12.69
N LEU A 51 -1.67 17.85 -13.50
CA LEU A 51 -0.91 19.08 -13.74
C LEU A 51 -1.46 19.94 -14.89
N THR A 52 -2.25 19.36 -15.79
CA THR A 52 -2.74 20.04 -17.02
C THR A 52 -4.10 20.68 -16.86
N LEU A 53 -4.83 20.38 -15.79
CA LEU A 53 -6.18 20.86 -15.55
C LEU A 53 -6.16 22.11 -14.67
N SER A 54 -6.45 23.26 -15.28
CA SER A 54 -6.66 24.50 -14.53
C SER A 54 -7.86 24.36 -13.58
N THR A 55 -7.75 24.89 -12.35
CA THR A 55 -8.79 24.77 -11.31
C THR A 55 -10.20 25.22 -11.73
N PRO A 56 -10.41 26.20 -12.64
CA PRO A 56 -11.74 26.55 -13.13
C PRO A 56 -12.34 25.45 -14.02
N TYR A 57 -11.52 24.81 -14.86
CA TYR A 57 -11.96 23.79 -15.80
C TYR A 57 -12.46 22.52 -15.09
N LEU A 58 -11.73 22.07 -14.05
CA LEU A 58 -12.14 20.93 -13.21
C LEU A 58 -13.47 21.20 -12.52
N LYS A 59 -13.66 22.40 -11.97
CA LYS A 59 -14.92 22.79 -11.33
C LYS A 59 -16.09 22.68 -12.30
N ASP A 60 -15.94 23.28 -13.48
CA ASP A 60 -17.00 23.29 -14.49
C ASP A 60 -17.28 21.88 -15.02
N TYR A 61 -16.25 21.05 -15.19
CA TYR A 61 -16.38 19.65 -15.55
C TYR A 61 -17.21 18.86 -14.52
N TYR A 62 -16.85 18.93 -13.24
CA TYR A 62 -17.61 18.24 -12.19
C TYR A 62 -19.03 18.75 -12.09
N LEU A 63 -19.27 20.06 -12.18
CA LEU A 63 -20.64 20.61 -12.12
C LEU A 63 -21.52 20.23 -13.30
N SER A 64 -20.93 20.00 -14.48
CA SER A 64 -21.69 19.63 -15.68
C SER A 64 -21.87 18.13 -15.87
N HIS A 65 -20.95 17.31 -15.36
CA HIS A 65 -20.93 15.86 -15.61
C HIS A 65 -21.25 14.99 -14.38
N PHE A 66 -21.30 15.54 -13.15
CA PHE A 66 -21.48 14.71 -11.94
C PHE A 66 -22.69 13.77 -12.01
N LEU A 67 -23.84 14.24 -12.49
CA LEU A 67 -25.04 13.43 -12.56
C LEU A 67 -24.89 12.28 -13.55
N GLN A 68 -24.20 12.49 -14.67
CA GLN A 68 -23.98 11.47 -15.69
C GLN A 68 -22.92 10.45 -15.26
N ASP A 69 -21.86 10.91 -14.60
CA ASP A 69 -20.74 10.07 -14.19
C ASP A 69 -21.08 9.21 -12.96
N THR A 70 -21.88 9.75 -12.03
CA THR A 70 -22.11 9.15 -10.70
C THR A 70 -23.56 8.74 -10.43
N GLY A 71 -24.52 9.34 -11.15
CA GLY A 71 -25.95 9.16 -10.87
C GLY A 71 -26.47 9.91 -9.64
N ALA A 72 -25.62 10.64 -8.92
CA ALA A 72 -26.03 11.42 -7.75
C ALA A 72 -26.68 12.76 -8.17
N MET A 73 -27.84 13.08 -7.59
CA MET A 73 -28.57 14.33 -7.88
C MET A 73 -27.97 15.56 -7.18
N ASN A 74 -27.19 15.34 -6.11
CA ASN A 74 -26.48 16.39 -5.41
C ASN A 74 -24.98 16.34 -5.78
N SER A 75 -24.49 17.46 -6.31
CA SER A 75 -23.11 17.61 -6.74
C SER A 75 -22.11 17.44 -5.59
N VAL A 76 -22.47 17.84 -4.37
CA VAL A 76 -21.60 17.71 -3.19
C VAL A 76 -21.38 16.24 -2.86
N THR A 77 -22.44 15.43 -2.82
CA THR A 77 -22.32 13.99 -2.55
C THR A 77 -21.58 13.25 -3.65
N ALA A 78 -21.77 13.63 -4.92
CA ALA A 78 -21.03 13.06 -6.05
C ALA A 78 -19.52 13.27 -5.89
N ILE A 79 -19.11 14.46 -5.46
CA ILE A 79 -17.70 14.78 -5.23
C ILE A 79 -17.13 13.94 -4.07
N TYR A 80 -17.82 13.83 -2.95
CA TYR A 80 -17.30 13.12 -1.77
C TYR A 80 -17.28 11.60 -1.93
N LEU A 81 -18.32 11.01 -2.56
CA LEU A 81 -18.52 9.56 -2.60
C LEU A 81 -17.99 8.89 -3.86
N ASP A 82 -17.89 9.61 -4.98
CA ASP A 82 -17.38 9.03 -6.23
C ASP A 82 -16.02 9.61 -6.61
N TYR A 83 -15.92 10.92 -6.85
CA TYR A 83 -14.66 11.52 -7.32
C TYR A 83 -13.55 11.52 -6.24
N ARG A 84 -13.91 11.64 -4.96
CA ARG A 84 -12.96 11.71 -3.82
C ARG A 84 -13.24 10.65 -2.74
N ILE A 85 -13.69 9.47 -3.15
CA ILE A 85 -14.11 8.41 -2.24
C ILE A 85 -13.05 8.04 -1.19
N PHE A 86 -11.77 7.99 -1.59
CA PHE A 86 -10.68 7.60 -0.69
C PHE A 86 -10.51 8.57 0.48
N ASP A 87 -10.62 9.88 0.22
CA ASP A 87 -10.49 10.92 1.25
C ASP A 87 -11.56 10.74 2.34
N SER A 88 -12.82 10.55 1.92
CA SER A 88 -13.96 10.34 2.83
C SER A 88 -13.89 9.00 3.59
N ILE A 89 -13.45 7.91 2.93
CA ILE A 89 -13.29 6.60 3.58
C ILE A 89 -12.18 6.65 4.64
N PHE A 90 -11.06 7.31 4.35
CA PHE A 90 -9.97 7.43 5.31
C PHE A 90 -10.33 8.36 6.47
N GLU A 91 -11.08 9.44 6.24
CA GLU A 91 -11.62 10.27 7.32
C GLU A 91 -12.48 9.45 8.30
N ALA A 92 -13.45 8.69 7.76
CA ALA A 92 -14.29 7.80 8.56
C ALA A 92 -13.47 6.69 9.24
N GLY A 93 -12.48 6.14 8.55
CA GLY A 93 -11.57 5.12 9.09
C GLY A 93 -10.72 5.62 10.25
N ILE A 94 -10.17 6.83 10.15
CA ILE A 94 -9.41 7.46 11.23
C ILE A 94 -10.30 7.71 12.44
N LEU A 95 -11.54 8.20 12.23
CA LEU A 95 -12.50 8.36 13.32
C LEU A 95 -12.84 7.03 14.00
N LEU A 96 -13.04 5.96 13.22
CA LEU A 96 -13.28 4.61 13.76
C LEU A 96 -12.10 4.13 14.62
N ILE A 97 -10.87 4.29 14.12
CA ILE A 97 -9.65 3.92 14.85
C ILE A 97 -9.52 4.74 16.13
N ALA A 98 -9.76 6.05 16.07
CA ALA A 98 -9.71 6.94 17.22
C ALA A 98 -10.71 6.53 18.31
N VAL A 99 -11.97 6.30 17.93
CA VAL A 99 -13.03 5.87 18.87
C VAL A 99 -12.70 4.50 19.46
N THR A 100 -12.26 3.54 18.65
CA THR A 100 -11.84 2.21 19.11
C THR A 100 -10.68 2.30 20.09
N GLY A 101 -9.68 3.14 19.80
CA GLY A 101 -8.55 3.40 20.70
C GLY A 101 -8.98 3.98 22.04
N ILE A 102 -9.90 4.95 22.04
CA ILE A 102 -10.44 5.55 23.27
C ILE A 102 -11.18 4.49 24.11
N ILE A 103 -12.04 3.67 23.48
CA ILE A 103 -12.78 2.61 24.18
C ILE A 103 -11.82 1.59 24.80
N PHE A 104 -10.77 1.20 24.06
CA PHE A 104 -9.76 0.26 24.55
C PHE A 104 -9.02 0.81 25.78
N ILE A 105 -8.58 2.07 25.73
CA ILE A 105 -7.90 2.72 26.85
C ILE A 105 -8.85 2.88 28.05
N ALA A 106 -10.07 3.39 27.82
CA ALA A 106 -11.07 3.58 28.88
C ALA A 106 -11.54 2.27 29.52
N GLY A 107 -11.59 1.18 28.75
CA GLY A 107 -11.88 -0.16 29.27
C GLY A 107 -10.76 -0.72 30.14
N SER A 108 -9.49 -0.42 29.79
CA SER A 108 -8.31 -0.90 30.51
C SER A 108 -8.13 -0.25 31.90
N ASP A 109 -8.66 0.95 32.11
CA ASP A 109 -8.51 1.72 33.35
C ASP A 109 -9.39 1.20 34.52
N LYS A 110 -10.38 0.34 34.24
CA LYS A 110 -11.29 -0.22 35.27
C LYS A 110 -10.68 -1.35 36.11
N GLY A 111 -9.41 -1.73 35.89
CA GLY A 111 -8.72 -2.78 36.64
C GLY A 111 -7.93 -2.31 37.87
N GLY A 112 -7.96 -1.03 38.23
CA GLY A 112 -6.99 -0.42 39.17
C GLY A 112 -7.46 -0.07 40.58
N HIS A 113 -8.63 -0.50 41.06
CA HIS A 113 -9.13 -0.08 42.40
C HIS A 113 -9.71 -1.22 43.26
N TYR A 114 -8.91 -2.23 43.56
CA TYR A 114 -9.16 -3.11 44.72
C TYR A 114 -7.85 -3.64 45.34
N GLU A 115 -7.00 -2.74 45.86
CA GLU A 115 -6.04 -3.15 46.88
C GLU A 115 -6.19 -2.32 48.16
N LYS A 116 -6.76 -3.01 49.16
CA LYS A 116 -6.35 -3.05 50.59
C LYS A 116 -6.76 -1.87 51.49
N PHE A 117 -7.92 -2.02 52.13
CA PHE A 117 -8.11 -1.69 53.54
C PHE A 117 -8.24 -2.99 54.34
#